data_AF-A0A958Y8H8-F1
#
_entry.id   AF-A0A958Y8H8-F1
#
_cell.length_a   1.000
_cell.length_b   1.000
_cell.length_c   1.000
_cell.angle_alpha   90.00
_cell.angle_beta   90.00
_cell.angle_gamma   90.00
#
_symmetry.space_group_name_H-M   'P 1'
#
loop_
_entity.id
_entity.type
_entity.pdbx_description
1 polymer ?
#
loop_
_entity_poly.entity_id
_entity_poly.type
_entity_poly.pdbx_seq_one_letter_code
_entity_poly.pdbx_strand_id
1 'polypeptide(L)'
;MTQTEPILQENKDRFVIFPIKHHDIWEWYKKQEACFWTAEEIDLHQDLTDWSTKLNDDERYFIKHILAFFAASDGIVNENLAENFVSEVQFTEAKFFYGFQIMMENIHSETYSLLIDTY
;
A
#
# COMPACT_ATOMS: atom_id res chain seq x y z
N MET A 1 -21.44 -2.24 -28.84
CA MET A 1 -20.41 -1.17 -28.82
C MET A 1 -19.78 -1.23 -27.45
N THR A 2 -18.45 -1.27 -27.37
CA THR A 2 -17.72 -1.16 -26.10
C THR A 2 -18.06 0.18 -25.46
N GLN A 3 -18.47 0.16 -24.19
CA GLN A 3 -18.78 1.37 -23.43
C GLN A 3 -17.48 2.15 -23.21
N THR A 4 -17.47 3.43 -23.54
CA THR A 4 -16.28 4.27 -23.35
C THR A 4 -16.23 4.74 -21.90
N GLU A 5 -15.30 4.20 -21.13
CA GLU A 5 -15.13 4.54 -19.71
C GLU A 5 -14.39 5.87 -19.54
N PRO A 6 -15.00 6.92 -18.93
CA PRO A 6 -14.38 8.24 -18.81
C PRO A 6 -13.05 8.25 -18.06
N ILE A 7 -12.90 7.38 -17.05
CA ILE A 7 -11.67 7.27 -16.25
C ILE A 7 -10.47 6.76 -17.06
N LEU A 8 -10.70 6.12 -18.21
CA LEU A 8 -9.67 5.56 -19.08
C LEU A 8 -9.38 6.46 -20.29
N GLN A 9 -10.09 7.60 -20.43
CA GLN A 9 -9.90 8.50 -21.55
C GLN A 9 -8.72 9.43 -21.33
N GLU A 10 -7.75 9.40 -22.23
CA GLU A 10 -6.52 10.19 -22.15
C GLU A 10 -6.85 11.70 -22.01
N ASN A 11 -6.23 12.35 -21.02
CA ASN A 11 -6.43 13.77 -20.75
C ASN A 11 -5.08 14.51 -20.76
N LYS A 12 -4.69 14.99 -21.94
CA LYS A 12 -3.38 15.64 -22.17
C LYS A 12 -3.27 17.05 -21.60
N ASP A 13 -4.39 17.66 -21.19
CA ASP A 13 -4.44 19.08 -20.88
C ASP A 13 -4.48 19.37 -19.37
N ARG A 14 -4.51 18.33 -18.52
CA ARG A 14 -4.64 18.48 -17.06
C ARG A 14 -3.35 18.13 -16.32
N PHE A 15 -2.51 19.15 -16.12
CA PHE A 15 -1.28 19.06 -15.33
C PHE A 15 -1.40 19.61 -13.91
N VAL A 16 -2.49 20.31 -13.61
CA VAL A 16 -2.76 20.89 -12.28
C VAL A 16 -3.97 20.23 -11.64
N ILE A 17 -3.90 20.02 -10.33
CA ILE A 17 -4.97 19.33 -9.59
C ILE A 17 -6.24 20.20 -9.48
N PHE A 18 -6.09 21.51 -9.34
CA PHE A 18 -7.21 22.43 -9.24
C PHE A 18 -7.71 22.93 -10.61
N PRO A 19 -9.03 23.13 -10.77
CA PRO A 19 -10.09 22.79 -9.81
C PRO A 19 -10.33 21.27 -9.74
N ILE A 20 -10.65 20.76 -8.55
CA ILE A 20 -11.03 19.35 -8.33
C ILE A 20 -12.26 19.03 -9.18
N LYS A 21 -12.24 17.87 -9.85
CA LYS A 21 -13.33 17.37 -10.71
C LYS A 21 -14.02 16.17 -10.09
N HIS A 22 -13.26 15.29 -9.43
CA HIS A 22 -13.75 14.08 -8.78
C HIS A 22 -13.59 14.19 -7.26
N HIS A 23 -14.53 14.88 -6.63
CA HIS A 23 -14.49 15.15 -5.19
C HIS A 23 -14.61 13.88 -4.35
N ASP A 24 -15.41 12.92 -4.80
CA ASP A 24 -15.54 11.59 -4.21
C ASP A 24 -14.19 10.86 -4.14
N ILE A 25 -13.41 10.86 -5.22
CA ILE A 25 -12.08 10.24 -5.25
C ILE A 25 -11.09 11.06 -4.40
N TRP A 26 -11.15 12.38 -4.50
CA TRP A 26 -10.28 13.26 -3.73
C TRP A 26 -10.47 13.12 -2.21
N GLU A 27 -11.70 12.94 -1.76
CA GLU A 27 -12.03 12.67 -0.37
C GLU A 27 -11.37 11.38 0.13
N TRP A 28 -11.39 10.31 -0.69
CA TRP A 28 -10.69 9.07 -0.36
C TRP A 28 -9.17 9.24 -0.31
N TYR A 29 -8.58 10.02 -1.23
CA TYR A 29 -7.16 10.36 -1.17
C TYR A 29 -6.82 11.08 0.13
N LYS A 30 -7.57 12.13 0.50
CA LYS A 30 -7.34 12.87 1.75
C LYS A 30 -7.56 11.98 2.99
N LYS A 31 -8.49 11.04 2.92
CA LYS A 31 -8.71 10.07 4.00
C LYS A 31 -7.54 9.11 4.17
N GLN A 32 -6.97 8.63 3.06
CA GLN A 32 -5.78 7.78 3.08
C GLN A 32 -4.56 8.56 3.58
N GLU A 33 -4.38 9.80 3.12
CA GLU A 33 -3.30 10.70 3.57
C GLU A 33 -3.34 10.96 5.08
N ALA A 34 -4.54 11.09 5.66
CA ALA A 34 -4.73 11.25 7.09
C ALA A 34 -4.39 9.98 7.91
N CYS A 35 -4.17 8.84 7.25
CA CYS A 35 -3.77 7.56 7.85
C CYS A 35 -2.28 7.23 7.62
N PHE A 36 -1.47 8.21 7.24
CA PHE A 36 -0.03 8.02 7.12
C PHE A 36 0.61 7.51 8.43
N TRP A 37 1.55 6.59 8.31
CA TRP A 37 2.39 6.08 9.39
C TRP A 37 3.74 5.61 8.83
N THR A 38 4.76 5.46 9.67
CA THR A 38 6.07 4.89 9.29
C THR A 38 6.43 3.65 10.10
N ALA A 39 7.30 2.79 9.55
CA ALA A 39 7.70 1.54 10.20
C ALA A 39 8.30 1.76 11.60
N GLU A 40 8.97 2.89 11.83
CA GLU A 40 9.56 3.27 13.12
C GLU A 40 8.54 3.58 14.22
N GLU A 41 7.26 3.78 13.88
CA GLU A 41 6.20 3.96 14.87
C GLU A 41 5.83 2.64 15.59
N ILE A 42 6.33 1.50 15.10
CA ILE A 42 6.06 0.18 15.66
C ILE A 42 7.17 -0.23 16.64
N ASP A 43 6.83 -0.30 17.93
CA ASP A 43 7.73 -0.82 18.98
C ASP A 43 7.62 -2.35 19.07
N LEU A 44 8.73 -3.04 18.74
CA LEU A 44 8.83 -4.51 18.74
C LEU A 44 9.55 -5.08 19.98
N HIS A 45 9.88 -4.23 20.97
CA HIS A 45 10.72 -4.66 22.09
C HIS A 45 10.09 -5.79 22.92
N GLN A 46 8.80 -5.70 23.20
CA GLN A 46 8.09 -6.70 23.99
C GLN A 46 7.89 -8.01 23.21
N ASP A 47 7.68 -7.91 21.90
CA ASP A 47 7.40 -9.03 21.01
C ASP A 47 8.56 -10.03 20.96
N LEU A 48 9.81 -9.59 21.05
CA LEU A 48 10.99 -10.46 21.16
C LEU A 48 10.93 -11.40 22.37
N THR A 49 10.43 -10.88 23.50
CA THR A 49 10.25 -11.68 24.72
C THR A 49 9.13 -12.70 24.53
N ASP A 50 8.02 -12.28 23.93
CA ASP A 50 6.86 -13.14 23.70
C ASP A 50 7.18 -14.24 22.69
N TRP A 51 7.90 -13.89 21.62
CA TRP A 51 8.40 -14.80 20.60
C TRP A 51 9.24 -15.93 21.19
N SER A 52 10.14 -15.61 22.13
CA SER A 52 11.09 -16.56 22.72
C SER A 52 10.53 -17.33 23.90
N THR A 53 9.64 -16.73 24.71
CA THR A 53 9.23 -17.30 26.00
C THR A 53 7.79 -17.80 26.06
N LYS A 54 6.90 -17.28 25.20
CA LYS A 54 5.46 -17.58 25.25
C LYS A 54 4.99 -18.46 24.10
N LEU A 55 5.61 -18.36 22.94
CA LEU A 55 5.24 -19.15 21.77
C LEU A 55 5.91 -20.52 21.76
N ASN A 56 5.23 -21.50 21.17
CA ASN A 56 5.82 -22.80 20.83
C ASN A 56 6.37 -22.81 19.38
N ASP A 57 7.03 -23.90 18.99
CA ASP A 57 7.68 -24.01 17.67
C ASP A 57 6.68 -23.96 16.51
N ASP A 58 5.50 -24.55 16.67
CA ASP A 58 4.47 -24.57 15.61
C ASP A 58 3.86 -23.18 15.41
N GLU A 59 3.63 -22.43 16.49
CA GLU A 59 3.16 -21.04 16.43
C GLU A 59 4.18 -20.12 15.74
N ARG A 60 5.46 -20.25 16.12
CA ARG A 60 6.55 -19.51 15.45
C ARG A 60 6.67 -19.88 13.99
N TYR A 61 6.61 -21.17 13.67
CA TYR A 61 6.64 -21.67 12.29
C TYR A 61 5.51 -21.04 11.47
N PHE A 62 4.29 -21.08 12.00
CA PHE A 62 3.11 -20.51 11.35
C PHE A 62 3.24 -19.01 11.09
N ILE A 63 3.64 -18.23 12.10
CA ILE A 63 3.79 -16.78 11.98
C ILE A 63 4.88 -16.43 10.95
N LYS A 64 6.03 -17.11 10.96
CA LYS A 64 7.10 -16.90 9.97
C LYS A 64 6.63 -17.11 8.54
N HIS A 65 5.82 -18.13 8.29
CA HIS A 65 5.31 -18.40 6.94
C HIS A 65 4.29 -17.36 6.49
N ILE A 66 3.45 -16.86 7.40
CA ILE A 66 2.54 -15.75 7.11
C ILE A 66 3.30 -14.47 6.79
N LEU A 67 4.31 -14.11 7.59
CA LEU A 67 5.12 -12.92 7.35
C LEU A 67 5.84 -13.01 6.00
N ALA A 68 6.43 -14.17 5.68
CA ALA A 68 7.07 -14.39 4.38
C ALA A 68 6.09 -14.28 3.20
N PHE A 69 4.85 -14.78 3.36
CA PHE A 69 3.82 -14.64 2.36
C PHE A 69 3.44 -13.17 2.11
N PHE A 70 3.26 -12.38 3.17
CA PHE A 70 2.94 -10.96 3.03
C PHE A 70 4.08 -10.15 2.42
N ALA A 71 5.32 -10.37 2.88
CA ALA A 71 6.50 -9.68 2.34
C ALA A 71 6.67 -9.90 0.83
N ALA A 72 6.36 -11.10 0.32
CA ALA A 72 6.40 -11.38 -1.12
C ALA A 72 5.18 -10.79 -1.86
N SER A 73 4.00 -10.82 -1.24
CA SER A 73 2.75 -10.39 -1.87
C SER A 73 2.68 -8.89 -2.10
N ASP A 74 3.20 -8.07 -1.17
CA ASP A 74 3.17 -6.62 -1.30
C ASP A 74 3.95 -6.14 -2.53
N GLY A 75 5.09 -6.78 -2.83
CA GLY A 75 5.85 -6.50 -4.06
C GLY A 75 5.03 -6.70 -5.33
N ILE A 76 4.25 -7.78 -5.41
CA ILE A 76 3.40 -8.11 -6.56
C ILE A 76 2.25 -7.10 -6.71
N VAL A 77 1.62 -6.72 -5.59
CA VAL A 77 0.56 -5.72 -5.58
C VAL A 77 1.09 -4.37 -6.07
N ASN A 78 2.28 -4.00 -5.60
CA ASN A 78 2.92 -2.73 -5.95
C ASN A 78 3.29 -2.65 -7.44
N GLU A 79 3.85 -3.72 -8.01
CA GLU A 79 4.08 -3.82 -9.47
C GLU A 79 2.79 -3.58 -10.25
N ASN A 80 1.69 -4.21 -9.86
CA ASN A 80 0.41 -4.03 -10.55
C ASN A 80 -0.15 -2.60 -10.41
N LEU A 81 0.00 -1.96 -9.25
CA LEU A 81 -0.40 -0.56 -9.06
C LEU A 81 0.42 0.37 -9.95
N ALA A 82 1.75 0.20 -9.95
CA ALA A 82 2.68 1.07 -10.65
C ALA A 82 2.63 0.90 -12.18
N GLU A 83 2.63 -0.33 -12.67
CA GLU A 83 2.72 -0.62 -14.10
C GLU A 83 1.36 -0.57 -14.81
N ASN A 84 0.28 -0.99 -14.13
CA ASN A 84 -1.05 -1.07 -14.72
C ASN A 84 -1.94 0.09 -14.26
N PHE A 85 -2.40 0.08 -13.00
CA PHE A 85 -3.48 0.99 -12.58
C PHE A 85 -3.13 2.47 -12.72
N VAL A 86 -1.95 2.90 -12.27
CA VAL A 86 -1.51 4.31 -12.39
C VAL A 86 -1.35 4.74 -13.86
N SER A 87 -0.96 3.80 -14.73
CA SER A 87 -0.78 4.03 -16.16
C SER A 87 -2.12 4.15 -16.90
N GLU A 88 -3.07 3.27 -16.57
CA GLU A 88 -4.38 3.17 -17.24
C GLU A 88 -5.34 4.30 -16.84
N VAL A 89 -5.45 4.62 -15.55
CA VAL A 89 -6.39 5.66 -15.08
C VAL A 89 -5.91 7.06 -15.48
N GLN A 90 -6.83 7.91 -15.90
CA GLN A 90 -6.54 9.24 -16.43
C GLN A 90 -6.99 10.37 -15.51
N PHE A 91 -7.84 10.08 -14.52
CA PHE A 91 -8.23 11.06 -13.51
C PHE A 91 -7.06 11.37 -12.58
N THR A 92 -6.69 12.65 -12.49
CA THR A 92 -5.59 13.11 -11.64
C THR A 92 -5.81 12.77 -10.17
N GLU A 93 -7.04 12.89 -9.66
CA GLU A 93 -7.40 12.52 -8.29
C GLU A 93 -7.14 11.03 -8.00
N ALA A 94 -7.43 10.14 -8.96
CA ALA A 94 -7.17 8.71 -8.83
C ALA A 94 -5.66 8.40 -8.87
N LYS A 95 -4.89 9.11 -9.72
CA LYS A 95 -3.43 9.00 -9.73
C LYS A 95 -2.80 9.41 -8.39
N PHE A 96 -3.34 10.44 -7.75
CA PHE A 96 -2.88 10.88 -6.43
C PHE A 96 -3.20 9.83 -5.35
N PHE A 97 -4.40 9.25 -5.39
CA PHE A 97 -4.77 8.12 -4.53
C PHE A 97 -3.81 6.93 -4.69
N TYR A 98 -3.63 6.44 -5.91
CA TYR A 98 -2.76 5.29 -6.16
C TYR A 98 -1.28 5.59 -5.89
N GLY A 99 -0.82 6.82 -6.14
CA GLY A 99 0.54 7.23 -5.77
C GLY A 99 0.78 7.16 -4.26
N PHE A 100 -0.21 7.54 -3.46
CA PHE A 100 -0.14 7.37 -2.01
C PHE A 100 -0.23 5.90 -1.60
N GLN A 101 -1.09 5.11 -2.26
CA GLN A 101 -1.18 3.68 -2.01
C GLN A 101 0.16 2.96 -2.25
N ILE A 102 0.82 3.21 -3.39
CA ILE A 102 2.15 2.67 -3.70
C ILE A 102 3.16 2.98 -2.59
N MET A 103 3.15 4.23 -2.11
CA MET A 103 4.04 4.64 -1.03
C MET A 103 3.73 3.93 0.29
N MET A 104 2.46 3.69 0.62
CA MET A 104 2.08 2.89 1.79
C MET A 104 2.43 1.40 1.64
N GLU A 105 2.28 0.81 0.45
CA GLU A 105 2.71 -0.58 0.21
C GLU A 105 4.23 -0.76 0.34
N ASN A 106 5.02 0.29 0.06
CA ASN A 106 6.46 0.28 0.35
C ASN A 106 6.72 0.21 1.86
N ILE A 107 5.98 0.98 2.67
CA ILE A 107 6.08 0.95 4.13
C ILE A 107 5.61 -0.40 4.69
N HIS A 108 4.58 -1.01 4.11
CA HIS A 108 4.15 -2.37 4.45
C HIS A 108 5.27 -3.39 4.19
N SER A 109 5.88 -3.34 3.00
CA SER A 109 6.98 -4.21 2.61
C SER A 109 8.19 -4.08 3.56
N GLU A 110 8.55 -2.84 3.93
CA GLU A 110 9.59 -2.56 4.92
C GLU A 110 9.24 -3.13 6.29
N THR A 111 8.00 -2.92 6.75
CA THR A 111 7.52 -3.40 8.04
C THR A 111 7.57 -4.93 8.14
N TYR A 112 7.09 -5.65 7.12
CA TYR A 112 7.18 -7.11 7.11
C TYR A 112 8.62 -7.59 7.07
N SER A 113 9.49 -6.91 6.33
CA SER A 113 10.92 -7.24 6.31
C SER A 113 11.57 -7.05 7.68
N LEU A 114 11.25 -5.97 8.39
CA LEU A 114 11.71 -5.72 9.76
C LEU A 114 11.21 -6.80 10.73
N LEU A 115 9.94 -7.18 10.65
CA LEU A 115 9.37 -8.26 11.48
C LEU A 115 10.05 -9.60 11.22
N ILE A 116 10.39 -9.91 9.97
CA ILE A 116 11.13 -11.13 9.60
C ILE A 116 12.56 -11.10 10.13
N ASP A 117 13.27 -9.97 10.03
CA ASP A 117 14.65 -9.83 10.52
C ASP A 117 14.72 -9.87 12.06
N THR A 118 13.65 -9.43 12.73
CA THR A 118 13.55 -9.39 14.19
C THR A 118 13.32 -10.78 14.83
N TYR A 119 12.68 -11.74 14.13
CA TYR A 119 12.19 -13.01 14.72
C TYR A 119 12.78 -14.31 14.13
#